data_AF-A0A7X5Y5E4-F1
#
_entry.id   AF-A0A7X5Y5E4-F1
#
_cell.length_a   1.000
_cell.length_b   1.000
_cell.length_c   1.000
_cell.angle_alpha   90.00
_cell.angle_beta   90.00
_cell.angle_gamma   90.00
#
_symmetry.space_group_name_H-M   'P 1'
#
loop_
_entity.id
_entity.type
_entity.pdbx_description
1 polymer ?
#
loop_
_entity_poly.entity_id
_entity_poly.type
_entity_poly.pdbx_seq_one_letter_code
_entity_poly.pdbx_strand_id
1 'polypeptide(L)' 'MSGANILFLVLGGLSALLGLFTLIAALRGRVGESRKSTAQLIAGMMLLAFGLVLGGFAIAYATTEPYPEFANEAQR' A
#
# COMPACT_ATOMS: atom_id res chain seq x y z
N MET A 1 0.81 -19.11 -3.15
CA MET A 1 0.76 -17.82 -2.41
C MET A 1 0.44 -18.12 -0.96
N SER A 2 1.27 -17.66 -0.01
CA SER A 2 0.98 -17.79 1.43
C SER A 2 -0.26 -16.98 1.80
N GLY A 3 -1.05 -17.45 2.78
CA GLY A 3 -2.23 -16.72 3.28
C GLY A 3 -1.90 -15.31 3.78
N ALA A 4 -0.68 -15.11 4.30
CA ALA A 4 -0.19 -13.80 4.69
C ALA A 4 -0.05 -12.83 3.49
N ASN A 5 0.41 -13.31 2.32
CA ASN A 5 0.59 -12.48 1.13
C ASN A 5 -0.75 -11.98 0.59
N ILE A 6 -1.78 -12.84 0.61
CA ILE A 6 -3.13 -12.46 0.20
C ILE A 6 -3.68 -11.39 1.15
N LEU A 7 -3.45 -11.56 2.46
CA LEU A 7 -3.89 -10.59 3.46
C LEU A 7 -3.26 -9.21 3.22
N PHE A 8 -1.94 -9.16 3.01
CA PHE A 8 -1.22 -7.91 2.74
C PHE A 8 -1.64 -7.26 1.41
N LEU A 9 -1.88 -8.07 0.38
CA LEU A 9 -2.37 -7.57 -0.92
C LEU A 9 -3.76 -6.94 -0.78
N VAL A 10 -4.68 -7.62 -0.07
CA VAL A 10 -6.04 -7.13 0.14
C VAL A 10 -6.05 -5.88 1.03
N LEU A 11 -5.33 -5.90 2.16
CA LEU A 11 -5.23 -4.72 3.02
C LEU A 11 -4.60 -3.54 2.27
N GLY A 12 -3.48 -3.79 1.58
CA GLY A 12 -2.76 -2.77 0.81
C GLY A 12 -3.64 -2.17 -0.29
N GLY A 13 -4.33 -3.01 -1.05
CA GLY A 13 -5.26 -2.59 -2.10
C GLY A 13 -6.44 -1.77 -1.56
N LEU A 14 -7.08 -2.24 -0.48
CA LEU A 14 -8.21 -1.52 0.15
C LEU A 14 -7.75 -0.19 0.75
N SER A 15 -6.61 -0.17 1.45
CA SER A 15 -6.01 1.06 1.96
C SER A 15 -5.66 2.03 0.82
N ALA A 16 -5.06 1.56 -0.28
CA ALA A 16 -4.75 2.43 -1.41
C ALA A 16 -6.02 3.04 -2.02
N LEU A 17 -7.08 2.24 -2.20
CA LEU A 17 -8.36 2.72 -2.72
C LEU A 17 -9.01 3.75 -1.79
N LEU A 18 -9.12 3.45 -0.50
CA LEU A 18 -9.67 4.39 0.49
C LEU A 18 -8.86 5.67 0.56
N GLY A 19 -7.53 5.57 0.48
CA GLY A 19 -6.62 6.70 0.48
C GLY A 19 -6.85 7.60 -0.73
N LEU A 20 -7.00 6.99 -1.91
CA LEU A 20 -7.30 7.69 -3.16
C LEU A 20 -8.65 8.41 -3.10
N PHE A 21 -9.71 7.73 -2.63
CA PHE A 21 -11.03 8.36 -2.47
C PHE A 21 -10.98 9.55 -1.51
N THR A 22 -10.29 9.38 -0.38
CA THR A 22 -10.14 10.44 0.62
C THR A 22 -9.33 11.61 0.07
N LEU A 23 -8.29 11.33 -0.72
CA LEU A 23 -7.47 12.34 -1.39
C LEU A 23 -8.30 13.14 -2.42
N ILE A 24 -9.09 12.47 -3.25
CA ILE A 24 -9.99 13.11 -4.21
C ILE A 24 -11.01 13.99 -3.48
N ALA A 25 -11.59 13.50 -2.38
CA ALA A 25 -12.52 14.28 -1.56
C ALA A 25 -11.85 15.51 -0.93
N ALA A 26 -10.61 15.36 -0.44
CA ALA A 26 -9.84 16.44 0.14
C ALA A 26 -9.48 17.51 -0.89
N LEU A 27 -9.07 17.11 -2.11
CA LEU A 27 -8.75 18.02 -3.22
C LEU A 27 -9.98 18.76 -3.76
N ARG A 28 -11.17 18.12 -3.70
CA ARG A 28 -12.44 18.80 -4.00
C ARG A 28 -12.85 19.78 -2.90
N GLY A 29 -12.33 19.62 -1.69
CA GLY A 29 -12.47 20.58 -0.61
C GLY A 29 -11.48 21.75 -0.75
N ARG A 30 -11.76 22.84 -0.05
CA ARG A 30 -10.91 24.04 0.00
C ARG A 30 -9.67 23.77 0.89
N VAL A 31 -8.70 23.03 0.35
CA VAL A 31 -7.41 22.73 0.99
C VAL A 31 -6.68 24.04 1.32
N GLY A 32 -6.15 24.17 2.53
CA GLY A 32 -5.44 25.37 2.98
C GLY A 32 -6.32 26.42 3.67
N GLU A 33 -7.62 26.43 3.39
CA GLU A 33 -8.57 27.33 4.07
C GLU A 33 -9.38 26.59 5.14
N SER A 34 -9.74 25.33 4.89
CA SER A 34 -10.43 24.48 5.86
C SER A 34 -9.46 23.50 6.52
N ARG A 35 -9.32 23.60 7.85
CA ARG A 35 -8.54 22.65 8.67
C ARG A 35 -8.95 21.20 8.42
N LYS A 36 -10.23 20.95 8.19
CA LYS A 36 -10.77 19.61 7.87
C LYS A 36 -10.25 19.10 6.53
N SER A 37 -10.27 19.93 5.49
CA SER A 37 -9.80 19.56 4.14
C SER A 37 -8.31 19.27 4.13
N THR A 38 -7.51 20.07 4.84
CA THR A 38 -6.07 19.85 5.00
C THR A 38 -5.79 18.54 5.77
N ALA A 39 -6.52 18.25 6.84
CA ALA A 39 -6.38 17.00 7.58
C ALA A 39 -6.75 15.78 6.73
N GLN A 40 -7.83 15.87 5.93
CA GLN A 40 -8.23 14.82 5.00
C GLN A 40 -7.19 14.58 3.90
N LEU A 41 -6.51 15.64 3.44
CA LEU A 41 -5.44 15.51 2.45
C LEU A 41 -4.25 14.74 3.03
N ILE A 42 -3.81 15.10 4.24
CA ILE A 42 -2.70 14.42 4.92
C ILE A 42 -3.07 12.96 5.18
N ALA A 43 -4.26 12.70 5.73
CA ALA A 43 -4.73 11.36 6.00
C ALA A 43 -4.84 10.52 4.71
N GLY A 44 -5.41 11.09 3.63
CA GLY A 44 -5.51 10.45 2.33
C GLY A 44 -4.14 10.11 1.73
N MET A 45 -3.19 11.04 1.78
CA MET A 45 -1.80 10.83 1.34
C MET A 45 -1.11 9.70 2.10
N MET A 46 -1.18 9.71 3.43
CA MET A 46 -0.54 8.69 4.27
C MET A 46 -1.15 7.30 4.02
N LEU A 47 -2.48 7.23 3.92
CA LEU A 47 -3.19 5.97 3.72
C LEU A 47 -2.98 5.39 2.31
N LEU A 48 -2.91 6.26 1.29
CA LEU A 48 -2.54 5.89 -0.07
C LEU A 48 -1.11 5.34 -0.12
N ALA A 49 -0.14 6.06 0.46
CA ALA A 49 1.26 5.66 0.48
C ALA A 49 1.44 4.32 1.21
N PHE A 50 0.79 4.16 2.37
CA PHE A 50 0.79 2.91 3.11
C PHE A 50 0.24 1.74 2.29
N GLY A 51 -0.91 1.94 1.64
CA GLY A 51 -1.52 0.91 0.79
C GLY A 51 -0.64 0.51 -0.39
N LEU A 52 -0.01 1.48 -1.05
CA LEU A 52 0.92 1.24 -2.15
C LEU A 52 2.17 0.46 -1.71
N VAL A 53 2.75 0.81 -0.56
CA VAL A 53 3.93 0.12 -0.03
C VAL A 53 3.58 -1.33 0.31
N LEU A 54 2.47 -1.57 1.01
CA LEU A 54 2.04 -2.92 1.37
C LEU A 54 1.68 -3.77 0.16
N GLY A 55 0.88 -3.22 -0.75
CA GLY A 55 0.47 -3.91 -1.97
C GLY A 55 1.68 -4.19 -2.88
N GLY A 56 2.55 -3.20 -3.06
CA GLY A 56 3.78 -3.32 -3.83
C GLY A 56 4.73 -4.37 -3.26
N PHE A 57 4.92 -4.37 -1.94
CA PHE A 57 5.75 -5.38 -1.26
C PHE A 57 5.17 -6.80 -1.41
N ALA A 58 3.85 -6.96 -1.26
CA ALA A 58 3.19 -8.24 -1.42
C ALA A 58 3.32 -8.79 -2.85
N ILE A 59 3.18 -7.92 -3.86
CA ILE A 59 3.38 -8.28 -5.27
C ILE A 59 4.85 -8.65 -5.51
N ALA A 60 5.78 -7.79 -5.11
CA ALA A 60 7.21 -8.02 -5.29
C ALA A 60 7.62 -9.37 -4.70
N TYR A 61 7.27 -9.63 -3.43
CA TYR A 61 7.56 -10.89 -2.76
C TYR A 61 6.95 -12.11 -3.46
N ALA A 62 5.77 -11.97 -4.07
CA ALA A 62 5.15 -13.05 -4.83
C ALA A 62 5.80 -13.29 -6.20
N THR A 63 6.47 -12.28 -6.77
CA THR A 63 7.07 -12.32 -8.12
C THR A 63 8.58 -12.57 -8.12
N THR A 64 9.28 -12.38 -7.00
CA THR A 64 10.73 -12.58 -6.94
C THR A 64 11.04 -14.07 -6.88
N GLU A 65 11.85 -14.56 -7.82
CA GLU A 65 12.43 -15.91 -7.73
C GLU A 65 13.48 -15.97 -6.61
N PRO A 66 13.58 -17.09 -5.86
CA PRO A 66 14.62 -17.25 -4.85
C PRO A 66 15.99 -17.05 -5.48
N TYR A 67 16.85 -16.26 -4.81
CA TYR A 67 18.21 -16.02 -5.29
C TYR A 67 18.92 -17.37 -5.51
N PRO A 68 19.46 -17.63 -6.71
CA PRO A 68 20.02 -18.93 -7.08
C PRO A 68 21.24 -19.31 -6.23
N GLU A 69 21.92 -18.33 -5.63
CA GLU A 69 23.06 -18.54 -4.72
C GLU A 69 22.68 -19.22 -3.40
N PHE A 70 21.43 -19.11 -2.94
CA PHE A 70 20.93 -19.78 -1.73
C PHE A 70 20.07 -21.02 -2.03
N ALA A 71 19.86 -21.35 -3.31
CA ALA A 71 19.06 -22.51 -3.70
C ALA A 71 19.75 -23.86 -3.40
N ASN A 72 21.09 -23.88 -3.39
CA ASN A 72 21.89 -25.10 -3.17
C ASN A 72 22.18 -25.40 -1.69
N GLU A 73 22.02 -24.44 -0.78
CA GLU A 73 22.28 -24.64 0.66
C GLU A 73 21.09 -25.30 1.38
N ALA A 74 19.86 -25.15 0.87
CA ALA A 74 18.66 -25.74 1.47
C ALA A 74 18.51 -27.25 1.21
N GLN A 75 19.43 -27.87 0.45
CA GLN A 75 19.41 -29.30 0.10
C GLN A 75 20.52 -30.12 0.78
N ARG A 76 21.31 -29.52 1.70
CA ARG A 76 22.33 -30.23 2.50
C ARG A 76 21.92 -30.36 3.96
#